data_AF-A0A5J4PMW7-F1
#
_entry.id   AF-A0A5J4PMW7-F1
#
_cell.length_a   1.000
_cell.length_b   1.000
_cell.length_c   1.000
_cell.angle_alpha   90.00
_cell.angle_beta   90.00
_cell.angle_gamma   90.00
#
_symmetry.space_group_name_H-M   'P 1'
#
loop_
_entity.id
_entity.type
_entity.pdbx_description
1 polymer ?
#
loop_
_entity_poly.entity_id
_entity_poly.type
_entity_poly.pdbx_seq_one_letter_code
_entity_poly.pdbx_strand_id
1 'polypeptide(L)'
;MKKLIYYFFAITAVLLVYSCVQEENSLFEESPAERVDKALSEYDSLLTSAPNGWLLEYYSGDVLIGGYTFLCTFKDGQVSLISDVETIYYRPGTELTSLYRIISDQGPVLTFDTYNQIFHVFSEPWSDDTDGYEGDYEFVLQKAENNIITLRGKKHGGILIMTKLKESAQRYIKRLLTIEEELVGIPRMRLFAGGKEFFAAKGERSLTIGYPAENGEMEMKSTAFIYTSAGIKLRQPLTINGRTVQEFTLD
;
A
#
# COMPACT_ATOMS: atom_id res chain seq x y z
N MET A 1 -34.58 60.99 4.70
CA MET A 1 -34.48 59.51 4.67
C MET A 1 -34.31 58.93 3.27
N LYS A 2 -35.15 59.26 2.27
CA LYS A 2 -35.01 58.74 0.89
C LYS A 2 -33.66 59.05 0.23
N LYS A 3 -33.11 60.26 0.42
CA LYS A 3 -31.79 60.65 -0.13
C LYS A 3 -30.62 59.83 0.44
N LEU A 4 -30.67 59.47 1.73
CA LEU A 4 -29.65 58.64 2.39
C LEU A 4 -29.64 57.19 1.87
N ILE A 5 -30.81 56.65 1.50
CA ILE A 5 -30.92 55.32 0.88
C ILE A 5 -30.24 55.30 -0.50
N TYR A 6 -30.40 56.35 -1.31
CA TYR A 6 -29.74 56.43 -2.61
C TYR A 6 -28.21 56.54 -2.48
N TYR A 7 -27.70 57.27 -1.48
CA TYR A 7 -26.26 57.33 -1.21
C TYR A 7 -25.72 55.99 -0.69
N PHE A 8 -26.47 55.29 0.15
CA PHE A 8 -26.08 53.96 0.63
C PHE A 8 -26.02 52.93 -0.51
N PHE A 9 -26.99 52.95 -1.43
CA PHE A 9 -27.01 52.08 -2.62
C PHE A 9 -25.89 52.43 -3.61
N ALA A 10 -25.58 53.71 -3.79
CA ALA A 10 -24.48 54.14 -4.66
C ALA A 10 -23.11 53.71 -4.10
N ILE A 11 -22.92 53.79 -2.78
CA ILE A 11 -21.67 53.37 -2.12
C ILE A 11 -21.49 51.84 -2.18
N THR A 12 -22.56 51.06 -1.95
CA THR A 12 -22.49 49.60 -2.10
C THR A 12 -22.25 49.17 -3.55
N ALA A 13 -22.85 49.86 -4.53
CA ALA A 13 -22.58 49.59 -5.95
C ALA A 13 -21.12 49.84 -6.35
N VAL A 14 -20.48 50.88 -5.80
CA VAL A 14 -19.05 51.17 -6.02
C VAL A 14 -18.13 50.16 -5.32
N LEU A 15 -18.51 49.66 -4.15
CA LEU A 15 -17.75 48.63 -3.43
C LEU A 15 -17.85 47.25 -4.11
N LEU A 16 -18.96 46.94 -4.78
CA LEU A 16 -19.15 45.68 -5.51
C LEU A 16 -18.34 45.62 -6.82
N VAL A 17 -18.00 46.75 -7.46
CA VAL A 17 -17.16 46.76 -8.67
C VAL A 17 -15.65 46.71 -8.37
N TYR A 18 -15.24 46.91 -7.11
CA TYR A 18 -13.85 46.74 -6.68
C TYR A 18 -13.51 45.31 -6.20
N SER A 19 -14.49 44.42 -6.07
CA SER A 19 -14.26 43.06 -5.56
C SER A 19 -13.79 42.06 -6.61
N CYS A 20 -13.46 42.48 -7.83
CA CYS A 20 -13.17 41.55 -8.93
C CYS A 20 -11.98 41.95 -9.81
N VAL A 21 -10.92 42.48 -9.20
CA VAL A 21 -9.57 42.43 -9.79
C VAL A 21 -8.60 42.08 -8.68
N GLN A 22 -8.59 40.81 -8.28
CA GLN A 22 -7.39 40.22 -7.70
C GLN A 22 -6.55 39.74 -8.88
N GLU A 23 -5.58 40.55 -9.29
CA GLU A 23 -4.40 40.00 -9.96
C GLU A 23 -3.68 39.14 -8.92
N GLU A 24 -4.09 37.88 -8.79
CA GLU A 24 -3.26 36.88 -8.13
C GLU A 24 -2.01 36.71 -9.00
N ASN A 25 -0.88 37.23 -8.54
CA ASN A 25 0.41 36.77 -8.99
C ASN A 25 0.45 35.27 -8.74
N SER A 26 0.20 34.47 -9.77
CA SER A 26 0.18 33.02 -9.63
C SER A 26 1.54 32.56 -9.13
N LEU A 27 1.55 31.86 -7.98
CA LEU A 27 2.77 31.25 -7.44
C LEU A 27 3.31 30.13 -8.34
N PHE A 28 2.50 29.67 -9.30
CA PHE A 28 2.80 28.57 -10.21
C PHE A 28 2.54 28.99 -11.66
N GLU A 29 3.40 28.56 -12.58
CA GLU A 29 3.20 28.83 -14.01
C GLU A 29 2.01 28.06 -14.58
N GLU A 30 1.75 26.85 -14.06
CA GLU A 30 0.63 25.98 -14.46
C GLU A 30 -0.60 26.21 -13.59
N SER A 31 -1.80 26.12 -14.19
CA SER A 31 -3.08 26.18 -13.48
C SER A 31 -3.26 24.97 -12.54
N PRO A 32 -4.11 25.08 -11.50
CA PRO A 32 -4.39 23.94 -10.61
C PRO A 32 -4.87 22.68 -11.34
N ALA A 33 -5.67 22.82 -12.39
CA ALA A 33 -6.16 21.70 -13.19
C ALA A 33 -5.02 21.00 -13.96
N GLU A 34 -4.17 21.78 -14.62
CA GLU A 34 -3.00 21.24 -15.34
C GLU A 34 -2.05 20.47 -14.42
N ARG A 35 -1.81 20.98 -13.20
CA ARG A 35 -0.97 20.29 -12.21
C ARG A 35 -1.56 18.95 -11.77
N VAL A 36 -2.88 18.89 -11.60
CA VAL A 36 -3.57 17.63 -11.25
C VAL A 36 -3.43 16.63 -12.40
N ASP A 37 -3.79 17.02 -13.62
CA ASP A 37 -3.73 16.13 -14.78
C ASP A 37 -2.31 15.62 -15.04
N LYS A 38 -1.32 16.49 -14.88
CA LYS A 38 0.10 16.14 -14.95
C LYS A 38 0.48 15.10 -13.90
N ALA A 39 0.10 15.29 -12.64
CA ALA A 39 0.38 14.30 -11.59
C ALA A 39 -0.28 12.95 -11.86
N LEU A 40 -1.53 12.92 -12.34
CA LEU A 40 -2.22 11.67 -12.73
C LEU A 40 -1.46 10.96 -13.86
N SER A 41 -1.05 11.70 -14.89
CA SER A 41 -0.32 11.16 -16.05
C SER A 41 1.10 10.69 -15.69
N GLU A 42 1.79 11.40 -14.79
CA GLU A 42 3.12 11.01 -14.28
C GLU A 42 3.05 9.67 -13.53
N TYR A 43 2.04 9.48 -12.68
CA TYR A 43 1.87 8.20 -11.98
C TYR A 43 1.46 7.06 -12.91
N ASP A 44 0.60 7.31 -13.90
CA ASP A 44 0.22 6.27 -14.87
C ASP A 44 1.42 5.84 -15.71
N SER A 45 2.20 6.82 -16.18
CA SER A 45 3.47 6.58 -16.88
C SER A 45 4.46 5.82 -15.99
N LEU A 46 4.55 6.16 -14.70
CA LEU A 46 5.42 5.45 -13.76
C LEU A 46 5.00 3.99 -13.59
N LEU A 47 3.72 3.73 -13.33
CA LEU A 47 3.19 2.37 -13.13
C LEU A 47 3.45 1.50 -14.36
N THR A 48 3.20 2.04 -15.56
CA THR A 48 3.39 1.33 -16.85
C THR A 48 4.86 1.24 -17.29
N SER A 49 5.77 2.06 -16.75
CA SER A 49 7.22 1.99 -17.00
C SER A 49 7.91 0.75 -16.44
N ALA A 50 7.19 -0.09 -15.69
CA ALA A 50 7.70 -1.30 -15.07
C ALA A 50 7.24 -2.55 -15.84
N PRO A 51 8.00 -3.00 -16.87
CA PRO A 51 7.59 -4.13 -17.70
C PRO A 51 7.49 -5.46 -16.94
N ASN A 52 8.25 -5.58 -15.84
CA ASN A 52 8.17 -6.73 -14.94
C ASN A 52 7.07 -6.60 -13.87
N GLY A 53 6.41 -5.44 -13.80
CA GLY A 53 5.44 -5.09 -12.77
C GLY A 53 6.07 -4.57 -11.48
N TRP A 54 5.23 -4.55 -10.45
CA TRP A 54 5.51 -4.06 -9.11
C TRP A 54 5.13 -5.11 -8.08
N LEU A 55 5.81 -5.09 -6.94
CA LEU A 55 5.49 -5.88 -5.76
C LEU A 55 4.85 -4.95 -4.74
N LEU A 56 3.57 -5.17 -4.42
CA LEU A 56 2.84 -4.49 -3.36
C LEU A 56 2.86 -5.35 -2.09
N GLU A 57 3.44 -4.80 -1.02
CA GLU A 57 3.40 -5.34 0.33
C GLU A 57 2.05 -4.97 0.95
N TYR A 58 1.07 -5.88 0.88
CA TYR A 58 -0.30 -5.61 1.28
C TYR A 58 -0.58 -6.08 2.71
N TYR A 59 -1.15 -5.17 3.51
CA TYR A 59 -1.61 -5.42 4.86
C TYR A 59 -2.97 -4.78 5.01
N SER A 60 -3.99 -5.56 5.34
CA SER A 60 -5.32 -5.03 5.63
C SER A 60 -5.35 -4.37 7.02
N GLY A 61 -6.46 -3.69 7.34
CA GLY A 61 -6.66 -3.09 8.65
C GLY A 61 -6.78 -4.13 9.77
N ASP A 62 -7.33 -5.31 9.47
CA ASP A 62 -7.34 -6.45 10.39
C ASP A 62 -5.93 -7.00 10.61
N VAL A 63 -5.38 -6.71 11.78
CA VAL A 63 -4.03 -7.09 12.19
C VAL A 63 -3.84 -8.61 12.30
N LEU A 64 -4.90 -9.40 12.39
CA LEU A 64 -4.84 -10.86 12.53
C LEU A 64 -4.52 -11.56 11.21
N ILE A 65 -4.82 -10.92 10.08
CA ILE A 65 -4.66 -11.47 8.74
C ILE A 65 -3.19 -11.51 8.30
N GLY A 66 -2.37 -10.62 8.85
CA GLY A 66 -0.97 -10.51 8.48
C GLY A 66 -0.78 -9.88 7.10
N GLY A 67 0.28 -10.29 6.39
CA GLY A 67 0.66 -9.68 5.11
C GLY A 67 0.57 -10.64 3.92
N TYR A 68 0.27 -10.06 2.76
CA TYR A 68 0.29 -10.74 1.46
C TYR A 68 1.07 -9.94 0.42
N THR A 69 1.56 -10.64 -0.60
CA THR A 69 2.32 -10.04 -1.69
C THR A 69 1.48 -10.06 -2.97
N PHE A 70 1.16 -8.88 -3.48
CA PHE A 70 0.56 -8.74 -4.81
C PHE A 70 1.61 -8.31 -5.83
N LEU A 71 1.66 -9.00 -6.96
CA LEU A 71 2.50 -8.65 -8.10
C LEU A 71 1.59 -8.01 -9.16
N CYS A 72 1.78 -6.71 -9.38
CA CYS A 72 0.91 -5.87 -10.19
C CYS A 72 1.61 -5.48 -11.50
N THR A 73 1.08 -5.87 -12.64
CA THR A 73 1.58 -5.43 -13.96
C THR A 73 0.54 -4.55 -14.64
N PHE A 74 0.85 -3.26 -14.78
CA PHE A 74 -0.05 -2.26 -15.33
C PHE A 74 0.19 -2.06 -16.83
N LYS A 75 -0.87 -2.10 -17.63
CA LYS A 75 -0.82 -1.85 -19.06
C LYS A 75 -2.20 -1.51 -19.60
N ASP A 76 -2.29 -0.43 -20.39
CA ASP A 76 -3.48 -0.06 -21.16
C ASP A 76 -4.77 -0.01 -20.31
N GLY A 77 -4.70 0.57 -19.10
CA GLY A 77 -5.84 0.66 -18.16
C GLY A 77 -6.23 -0.66 -17.49
N GLN A 78 -5.45 -1.73 -17.68
CA GLN A 78 -5.59 -3.01 -17.02
C GLN A 78 -4.42 -3.30 -16.10
N VAL A 79 -4.69 -4.04 -15.03
CA VAL A 79 -3.68 -4.55 -14.11
C VAL A 79 -3.84 -6.05 -13.97
N SER A 80 -2.80 -6.78 -14.34
CA SER A 80 -2.68 -8.22 -14.05
C SER A 80 -2.11 -8.39 -12.65
N LEU A 81 -2.81 -9.15 -11.83
CA LEU A 81 -2.49 -9.39 -10.43
C LEU A 81 -2.17 -10.88 -10.22
N ILE A 82 -1.05 -11.16 -9.57
CA ILE A 82 -0.69 -12.47 -9.06
C ILE A 82 -0.40 -12.33 -7.56
N SER A 83 -0.88 -13.25 -6.74
CA SER A 83 -0.66 -13.19 -5.28
C SER A 83 -0.38 -14.57 -4.68
N ASP A 84 0.22 -14.56 -3.50
CA ASP A 84 0.31 -15.70 -2.57
C ASP A 84 -0.96 -15.91 -1.72
N VAL A 85 -2.09 -15.34 -2.14
CA VAL A 85 -3.40 -15.49 -1.50
C VAL A 85 -4.09 -16.76 -2.01
N GLU A 86 -4.65 -17.55 -1.08
CA GLU A 86 -5.61 -18.59 -1.40
C GLU A 86 -7.03 -18.06 -1.17
N THR A 87 -7.94 -18.36 -2.10
CA THR A 87 -9.37 -18.04 -1.99
C THR A 87 -10.20 -19.28 -2.29
N ILE A 88 -11.52 -19.19 -2.10
CA ILE A 88 -12.42 -20.31 -2.37
C ILE A 88 -12.45 -20.74 -3.85
N TYR A 89 -12.09 -19.85 -4.79
CA TYR A 89 -12.09 -20.16 -6.23
C TYR A 89 -10.70 -20.18 -6.88
N TYR A 90 -9.69 -19.63 -6.22
CA TYR A 90 -8.35 -19.47 -6.81
C TYR A 90 -7.24 -19.89 -5.86
N ARG A 91 -6.26 -20.59 -6.43
CA ARG A 91 -5.04 -21.00 -5.74
C ARG A 91 -3.99 -19.89 -5.78
N PRO A 92 -3.04 -19.87 -4.82
CA PRO A 92 -1.87 -19.00 -4.87
C PRO A 92 -1.14 -19.11 -6.22
N GLY A 93 -0.67 -17.98 -6.75
CA GLY A 93 0.00 -17.88 -8.04
C GLY A 93 -0.93 -17.78 -9.26
N THR A 94 -2.25 -17.80 -9.08
CA THR A 94 -3.20 -17.53 -10.17
C THR A 94 -3.12 -16.06 -10.59
N GLU A 95 -3.13 -15.81 -11.90
CA GLU A 95 -3.20 -14.46 -12.46
C GLU A 95 -4.65 -14.08 -12.77
N LEU A 96 -5.11 -12.94 -12.25
CA LEU A 96 -6.41 -12.33 -12.58
C LEU A 96 -6.21 -10.87 -12.98
N THR A 97 -7.06 -10.37 -13.89
CA THR A 97 -6.97 -9.00 -14.39
C THR A 97 -8.09 -8.12 -13.82
N SER A 98 -7.77 -6.88 -13.49
CA SER A 98 -8.73 -5.80 -13.21
C SER A 98 -8.53 -4.62 -14.15
N LEU A 99 -9.55 -3.77 -14.31
CA LEU A 99 -9.36 -2.40 -14.74
C LEU A 99 -8.80 -1.58 -13.57
N TYR A 100 -7.90 -0.66 -13.88
CA TYR A 100 -7.42 0.35 -12.93
C TYR A 100 -7.54 1.74 -13.53
N ARG A 101 -7.64 2.75 -12.66
CA ARG A 101 -7.49 4.16 -13.03
C ARG A 101 -6.68 4.90 -11.98
N ILE A 102 -6.10 6.02 -12.40
CA ILE A 102 -5.59 7.04 -11.50
C ILE A 102 -6.53 8.24 -11.59
N ILE A 103 -7.21 8.55 -10.48
CA ILE A 103 -8.21 9.61 -10.41
C ILE A 103 -7.74 10.72 -9.47
N SER A 104 -8.31 11.91 -9.64
CA SER A 104 -8.13 13.01 -8.69
C SER A 104 -9.21 12.92 -7.60
N ASP A 105 -8.81 12.63 -6.38
CA ASP A 105 -9.66 12.69 -5.19
C ASP A 105 -8.80 13.03 -3.97
N GLN A 106 -8.76 14.33 -3.62
CA GLN A 106 -7.85 14.88 -2.61
C GLN A 106 -6.36 14.54 -2.86
N GLY A 107 -6.00 14.34 -4.12
CA GLY A 107 -4.70 13.87 -4.59
C GLY A 107 -4.83 12.75 -5.62
N PRO A 108 -3.72 12.24 -6.17
CA PRO A 108 -3.74 11.08 -7.08
C PRO A 108 -4.12 9.80 -6.33
N VAL A 109 -5.19 9.14 -6.77
CA VAL A 109 -5.69 7.88 -6.20
C VAL A 109 -5.65 6.78 -7.24
N LEU A 110 -4.94 5.69 -6.94
CA LEU A 110 -5.01 4.43 -7.69
C LEU A 110 -6.26 3.66 -7.25
N THR A 111 -7.16 3.38 -8.17
CA THR A 111 -8.38 2.59 -7.95
C THR A 111 -8.37 1.33 -8.80
N PHE A 112 -8.85 0.22 -8.24
CA PHE A 112 -9.11 -1.04 -8.95
C PHE A 112 -10.63 -1.16 -9.18
N ASP A 113 -11.09 -0.87 -10.39
CA ASP A 113 -12.52 -0.62 -10.64
C ASP A 113 -13.34 -1.87 -10.96
N THR A 114 -12.69 -2.97 -11.34
CA THR A 114 -13.38 -4.24 -11.59
C THR A 114 -12.99 -5.28 -10.57
N TYR A 115 -14.00 -6.01 -10.12
CA TYR A 115 -13.84 -7.09 -9.16
C TYR A 115 -12.80 -8.11 -9.60
N ASN A 116 -11.98 -8.49 -8.64
CA ASN A 116 -10.92 -9.48 -8.76
C ASN A 116 -10.78 -10.15 -7.40
N GLN A 117 -11.19 -11.42 -7.32
CA GLN A 117 -11.38 -12.06 -6.04
C GLN A 117 -10.09 -12.20 -5.22
N ILE A 118 -8.94 -12.46 -5.85
CA ILE A 118 -7.69 -12.61 -5.09
C ILE A 118 -7.29 -11.30 -4.37
N PHE A 119 -7.70 -10.16 -4.91
CA PHE A 119 -7.44 -8.84 -4.34
C PHE A 119 -8.55 -8.37 -3.41
N HIS A 120 -9.80 -8.50 -3.86
CA HIS A 120 -10.97 -7.97 -3.15
C HIS A 120 -11.41 -8.85 -1.98
N VAL A 121 -10.90 -10.07 -1.82
CA VAL A 121 -11.20 -10.94 -0.66
C VAL A 121 -10.95 -10.24 0.68
N PHE A 122 -10.05 -9.26 0.75
CA PHE A 122 -9.79 -8.48 1.97
C PHE A 122 -10.82 -7.38 2.25
N SER A 123 -11.56 -6.96 1.24
CA SER A 123 -12.53 -5.86 1.30
C SER A 123 -13.98 -6.31 1.12
N GLU A 124 -14.16 -7.58 0.73
CA GLU A 124 -15.47 -8.15 0.46
C GLU A 124 -16.16 -8.48 1.80
N PRO A 125 -17.36 -7.95 2.05
CA PRO A 125 -18.10 -8.26 3.27
C PRO A 125 -18.55 -9.72 3.26
N TRP A 126 -18.55 -10.37 4.43
CA TRP A 126 -19.05 -11.72 4.58
C TRP A 126 -19.77 -11.92 5.92
N SER A 127 -20.98 -12.48 5.87
CA SER A 127 -21.80 -12.77 7.07
C SER A 127 -22.00 -11.51 7.93
N ASP A 128 -21.45 -11.52 9.14
CA ASP A 128 -21.49 -10.48 10.17
C ASP A 128 -20.32 -9.50 10.08
N ASP A 129 -19.35 -9.79 9.21
CA ASP A 129 -18.25 -8.90 8.89
C ASP A 129 -18.63 -8.00 7.69
N THR A 130 -19.13 -6.80 8.01
CA THR A 130 -19.53 -5.81 7.01
C THR A 130 -18.37 -5.04 6.39
N ASP A 131 -17.19 -5.09 7.01
CA ASP A 131 -15.99 -4.38 6.55
C ASP A 131 -15.01 -5.31 5.82
N GLY A 132 -15.32 -6.62 5.80
CA GLY A 132 -14.35 -7.64 5.44
C GLY A 132 -13.15 -7.54 6.38
N TYR A 133 -11.99 -7.94 5.89
CA TYR A 133 -10.74 -7.84 6.65
C TYR A 133 -10.16 -6.42 6.75
N GLU A 134 -10.99 -5.39 6.61
CA GLU A 134 -10.60 -3.98 6.50
C GLU A 134 -9.59 -3.74 5.36
N GLY A 135 -9.79 -4.45 4.24
CA GLY A 135 -9.00 -4.29 3.04
C GLY A 135 -9.39 -3.04 2.27
N ASP A 136 -8.38 -2.30 1.82
CA ASP A 136 -8.55 -1.22 0.84
C ASP A 136 -8.34 -1.75 -0.59
N TYR A 137 -9.08 -1.17 -1.54
CA TYR A 137 -8.87 -1.33 -2.99
C TYR A 137 -8.70 0.03 -3.71
N GLU A 138 -8.72 1.13 -2.97
CA GLU A 138 -8.37 2.47 -3.43
C GLU A 138 -7.20 2.99 -2.58
N PHE A 139 -6.20 3.59 -3.23
CA PHE A 139 -4.98 4.02 -2.56
C PHE A 139 -4.55 5.41 -3.01
N VAL A 140 -4.35 6.30 -2.04
CA VAL A 140 -3.71 7.60 -2.25
C VAL A 140 -2.21 7.36 -2.53
N LEU A 141 -1.74 7.82 -3.69
CA LEU A 141 -0.34 7.75 -4.09
C LEU A 141 0.43 8.90 -3.42
N GLN A 142 1.22 8.58 -2.40
CA GLN A 142 1.83 9.60 -1.54
C GLN A 142 3.19 10.09 -2.05
N LYS A 143 4.06 9.15 -2.41
CA LYS A 143 5.45 9.44 -2.80
C LYS A 143 5.99 8.37 -3.72
N ALA A 144 6.70 8.77 -4.76
CA ALA A 144 7.45 7.88 -5.64
C ALA A 144 8.93 8.30 -5.68
N GLU A 145 9.83 7.41 -5.27
CA GLU A 145 11.28 7.63 -5.33
C GLU A 145 12.03 6.29 -5.34
N ASN A 146 13.23 6.24 -5.94
CA ASN A 146 14.11 5.08 -5.85
C ASN A 146 13.44 3.73 -6.23
N ASN A 147 12.55 3.74 -7.22
CA ASN A 147 11.73 2.58 -7.64
C ASN A 147 10.77 2.05 -6.56
N ILE A 148 10.37 2.90 -5.62
CA ILE A 148 9.40 2.62 -4.56
C ILE A 148 8.28 3.66 -4.65
N ILE A 149 7.05 3.19 -4.50
CA ILE A 149 5.85 4.01 -4.35
C ILE A 149 5.29 3.73 -2.96
N THR A 150 5.10 4.78 -2.15
CA THR A 150 4.37 4.70 -0.89
C THR A 150 2.91 5.02 -1.13
N LEU A 151 2.03 4.12 -0.68
CA LEU A 151 0.59 4.21 -0.83
C LEU A 151 -0.09 4.26 0.52
N ARG A 152 -1.26 4.89 0.57
CA ARG A 152 -2.14 4.89 1.73
C ARG A 152 -3.52 4.41 1.32
N GLY A 153 -4.03 3.36 1.97
CA GLY A 153 -5.41 2.91 1.80
C GLY A 153 -6.41 4.03 2.10
N LYS A 154 -7.42 4.20 1.26
CA LYS A 154 -8.31 5.35 1.29
C LYS A 154 -9.36 5.25 2.41
N LYS A 155 -9.90 4.06 2.67
CA LYS A 155 -10.91 3.78 3.70
C LYS A 155 -10.26 3.50 5.05
N HIS A 156 -9.26 2.62 5.12
CA HIS A 156 -8.68 2.17 6.39
C HIS A 156 -7.32 2.81 6.71
N GLY A 157 -6.71 3.55 5.78
CA GLY A 157 -5.56 4.42 6.07
C GLY A 157 -4.22 3.70 6.19
N GLY A 158 -4.16 2.39 5.94
CA GLY A 158 -2.94 1.59 6.03
C GLY A 158 -1.86 2.07 5.05
N ILE A 159 -0.62 2.17 5.52
CA ILE A 159 0.54 2.50 4.66
C ILE A 159 1.09 1.22 4.04
N LEU A 160 1.16 1.21 2.71
CA LEU A 160 1.66 0.10 1.90
C LEU A 160 2.86 0.56 1.06
N ILE A 161 3.72 -0.38 0.74
CA ILE A 161 4.92 -0.15 -0.07
C ILE A 161 4.79 -0.95 -1.35
N MET A 162 4.98 -0.28 -2.49
CA MET A 162 5.02 -0.91 -3.80
C MET A 162 6.40 -0.71 -4.42
N THR A 163 7.12 -1.80 -4.69
CA THR A 163 8.51 -1.79 -5.17
C THR A 163 8.60 -2.36 -6.59
N LYS A 164 9.34 -1.71 -7.47
CA LYS A 164 9.50 -2.16 -8.86
C LYS A 164 10.19 -3.54 -8.92
N LEU A 165 9.63 -4.47 -9.68
CA LEU A 165 10.20 -5.82 -9.81
C LEU A 165 11.44 -5.82 -10.70
N LYS A 166 12.47 -6.56 -10.26
CA LYS A 166 13.73 -6.77 -11.00
C LYS A 166 13.68 -7.98 -11.94
N GLU A 167 12.74 -8.89 -11.70
CA GLU A 167 12.49 -10.10 -12.49
C GLU A 167 10.99 -10.20 -12.79
N SER A 168 10.56 -11.08 -13.71
CA SER A 168 9.14 -11.22 -14.03
C SER A 168 8.32 -11.67 -12.82
N ALA A 169 7.09 -11.19 -12.73
CA ALA A 169 6.14 -11.54 -11.67
C ALA A 169 6.00 -13.06 -11.51
N GLN A 170 5.88 -13.81 -12.61
CA GLN A 170 5.74 -15.27 -12.60
C GLN A 170 6.98 -15.98 -12.02
N ARG A 171 8.18 -15.44 -12.23
CA ARG A 171 9.40 -16.01 -11.64
C ARG A 171 9.48 -15.71 -10.15
N TYR A 172 9.15 -14.47 -9.77
CA TYR A 172 9.15 -14.05 -8.36
C TYR A 172 8.16 -14.87 -7.53
N ILE A 173 6.90 -14.99 -7.97
CA ILE A 173 5.86 -15.71 -7.23
C ILE A 173 6.22 -17.19 -7.07
N LYS A 174 6.78 -17.83 -8.09
CA LYS A 174 7.17 -19.24 -7.99
C LYS A 174 8.17 -19.47 -6.87
N ARG A 175 9.17 -18.60 -6.74
CA ARG A 175 10.17 -18.66 -5.67
C ARG A 175 9.55 -18.35 -4.31
N LEU A 176 8.68 -17.34 -4.24
CA LEU A 176 7.96 -17.02 -3.00
C LEU A 176 7.14 -18.22 -2.52
N LEU A 177 6.39 -18.88 -3.40
CA LEU A 177 5.59 -20.05 -3.04
C LEU A 177 6.46 -21.24 -2.62
N THR A 178 7.67 -21.42 -3.18
CA THR A 178 8.63 -22.41 -2.68
C THR A 178 9.05 -22.09 -1.24
N ILE A 179 9.36 -20.83 -0.94
CA ILE A 179 9.68 -20.41 0.44
C ILE A 179 8.50 -20.63 1.39
N GLU A 180 7.28 -20.29 0.95
CA GLU A 180 6.07 -20.51 1.76
C GLU A 180 5.85 -22.00 2.05
N GLU A 181 5.99 -22.86 1.04
CA GLU A 181 5.88 -24.32 1.19
C GLU A 181 6.90 -24.89 2.18
N GLU A 182 8.15 -24.41 2.13
CA GLU A 182 9.21 -24.82 3.05
C GLU A 182 8.94 -24.36 4.50
N LEU A 183 8.28 -23.21 4.68
CA LEU A 183 8.05 -22.60 5.98
C LEU A 183 6.69 -22.94 6.61
N VAL A 184 5.66 -23.26 5.83
CA VAL A 184 4.27 -23.41 6.34
C VAL A 184 4.16 -24.43 7.48
N GLY A 185 4.91 -25.53 7.38
CA GLY A 185 4.94 -26.62 8.38
C GLY A 185 5.88 -26.37 9.57
N ILE A 186 6.49 -25.19 9.69
CA ILE A 186 7.51 -24.88 10.70
C ILE A 186 6.98 -23.82 11.68
N PRO A 187 6.31 -24.24 12.78
CA PRO A 187 5.76 -23.30 13.77
C PRO A 187 6.82 -22.72 14.71
N ARG A 188 8.03 -23.31 14.77
CA ARG A 188 9.14 -22.86 15.61
C ARG A 188 10.38 -22.67 14.75
N MET A 189 10.88 -21.45 14.73
CA MET A 189 12.01 -21.05 13.90
C MET A 189 13.19 -20.61 14.78
N ARG A 190 14.39 -20.75 14.23
CA ARG A 190 15.60 -20.11 14.72
C ARG A 190 15.94 -18.97 13.79
N LEU A 191 16.06 -17.77 14.35
CA LEU A 191 16.42 -16.57 13.60
C LEU A 191 17.85 -16.19 13.94
N PHE A 192 18.66 -15.94 12.91
CA PHE A 192 20.03 -15.48 13.08
C PHE A 192 20.12 -13.98 12.76
N ALA A 193 20.43 -13.18 13.77
CA ALA A 193 20.55 -11.73 13.63
C ALA A 193 21.75 -11.21 14.43
N GLY A 194 22.64 -10.46 13.78
CA GLY A 194 23.80 -9.86 14.45
C GLY A 194 24.72 -10.86 15.14
N GLY A 195 24.89 -12.06 14.58
CA GLY A 195 25.73 -13.13 15.13
C GLY A 195 25.14 -13.86 16.33
N LYS A 196 23.86 -13.64 16.66
CA LYS A 196 23.13 -14.35 17.71
C LYS A 196 21.94 -15.10 17.13
N GLU A 197 21.59 -16.20 17.78
CA GLU A 197 20.40 -17.00 17.50
C GLU A 197 19.26 -16.59 18.44
N PHE A 198 18.04 -16.51 17.89
CA PHE A 198 16.81 -16.21 18.62
C PHE A 198 15.74 -17.25 18.32
N PHE A 199 14.93 -17.59 19.32
CA PHE A 199 13.76 -18.43 19.13
C PHE A 199 12.58 -17.58 18.67
N ALA A 200 11.88 -18.06 17.64
CA ALA A 200 10.64 -17.46 17.17
C ALA A 200 9.54 -18.51 16.99
N ALA A 201 8.32 -18.10 17.30
CA ALA A 201 7.11 -18.85 16.99
C ALA A 201 6.44 -18.22 15.76
N LYS A 202 6.18 -19.02 14.73
CA LYS A 202 5.52 -18.61 13.50
C LYS A 202 4.04 -18.97 13.57
N GLY A 203 3.17 -17.99 13.39
CA GLY A 203 1.77 -18.18 13.02
C GLY A 203 1.63 -18.38 11.51
N GLU A 204 0.43 -18.15 10.98
CA GLU A 204 0.21 -18.24 9.53
C GLU A 204 0.95 -17.13 8.80
N ARG A 205 0.67 -15.86 9.15
CA ARG A 205 1.29 -14.64 8.61
C ARG A 205 1.83 -13.70 9.70
N SER A 206 2.14 -14.26 10.88
CA SER A 206 2.71 -13.54 12.02
C SER A 206 3.93 -14.25 12.61
N LEU A 207 4.85 -13.49 13.17
CA LEU A 207 6.07 -13.99 13.79
C LEU A 207 6.19 -13.37 15.18
N THR A 208 6.28 -14.22 16.20
CA THR A 208 6.54 -13.81 17.58
C THR A 208 7.97 -14.18 17.95
N ILE A 209 8.78 -13.19 18.31
CA ILE A 209 10.18 -13.38 18.67
C ILE A 209 10.35 -13.13 20.17
N GLY A 210 11.03 -14.05 20.85
CA GLY A 210 11.47 -13.87 22.24
C GLY A 210 12.89 -13.31 22.30
N TYR A 211 13.11 -12.26 23.08
CA TYR A 211 14.45 -11.75 23.38
C TYR A 211 14.60 -11.38 24.86
N PRO A 212 15.80 -11.52 25.44
CA PRO A 212 16.06 -11.08 26.80
C PRO A 212 16.06 -9.55 26.85
N ALA A 213 15.21 -8.98 27.69
CA ALA A 213 15.18 -7.56 28.02
C ALA A 213 16.33 -7.18 28.96
N GLU A 214 16.56 -5.88 29.16
CA GLU A 214 17.64 -5.37 30.03
C GLU A 214 17.50 -5.82 31.49
N ASN A 215 16.28 -6.09 31.94
CA ASN A 215 15.97 -6.59 33.29
C ASN A 215 16.19 -8.12 33.44
N GLY A 216 16.57 -8.82 32.37
CA GLY A 216 16.75 -10.28 32.36
C GLY A 216 15.47 -11.09 32.12
N GLU A 217 14.31 -10.45 32.01
CA GLU A 217 13.05 -11.11 31.61
C GLU A 217 13.00 -11.34 30.10
N MET A 218 12.17 -12.29 29.65
CA MET A 218 11.96 -12.53 28.22
C MET A 218 10.82 -11.65 27.73
N GLU A 219 11.12 -10.72 26.83
CA GLU A 219 10.11 -9.96 26.09
C GLU A 219 9.70 -10.72 24.83
N MET A 220 8.41 -10.72 24.55
CA MET A 220 7.83 -11.31 23.34
C MET A 220 7.29 -10.19 22.46
N LYS A 221 7.77 -10.12 21.22
CA LYS A 221 7.27 -9.16 20.23
C LYS A 221 6.71 -9.89 19.02
N SER A 222 5.43 -9.62 18.73
CA SER A 222 4.74 -10.15 17.56
C SER A 222 4.67 -9.10 16.45
N THR A 223 4.85 -9.54 15.21
CA THR A 223 4.66 -8.72 14.01
C THR A 223 4.12 -9.56 12.87
N ALA A 224 3.29 -8.95 12.03
CA ALA A 224 2.94 -9.52 10.75
C ALA A 224 4.17 -9.60 9.83
N PHE A 225 4.13 -10.52 8.86
CA PHE A 225 5.14 -10.63 7.80
C PHE A 225 4.49 -10.93 6.45
N ILE A 226 5.24 -10.73 5.37
CA ILE A 226 4.99 -11.30 4.04
C ILE A 226 6.07 -12.35 3.73
N TYR A 227 5.73 -13.38 2.97
CA TYR A 227 6.74 -14.20 2.32
C TYR A 227 7.42 -13.40 1.21
N THR A 228 8.67 -13.72 0.93
CA THR A 228 9.48 -13.14 -0.14
C THR A 228 10.08 -14.26 -0.97
N SER A 229 10.69 -13.93 -2.12
CA SER A 229 11.40 -14.93 -2.94
C SER A 229 12.62 -15.59 -2.28
N ALA A 230 12.98 -15.20 -1.05
CA ALA A 230 14.14 -15.72 -0.31
C ALA A 230 13.87 -16.05 1.17
N GLY A 231 12.69 -15.76 1.71
CA GLY A 231 12.40 -15.90 3.14
C GLY A 231 11.18 -15.07 3.56
N ILE A 232 11.27 -14.32 4.65
CA ILE A 232 10.17 -13.47 5.15
C ILE A 232 10.61 -12.02 5.35
N LYS A 233 9.66 -11.10 5.19
CA LYS A 233 9.82 -9.68 5.52
C LYS A 233 8.79 -9.25 6.54
N LEU A 234 9.25 -8.71 7.66
CA LEU A 234 8.41 -8.20 8.73
C LEU A 234 7.75 -6.88 8.31
N ARG A 235 6.48 -6.70 8.68
CA ARG A 235 5.74 -5.44 8.47
C ARG A 235 6.48 -4.26 9.09
N GLN A 236 6.95 -4.44 10.32
CA GLN A 236 7.76 -3.46 11.02
C GLN A 236 9.14 -4.03 11.33
N PRO A 237 10.20 -3.22 11.19
CA PRO A 237 11.54 -3.65 11.59
C PRO A 237 11.59 -3.91 13.10
N LEU A 238 12.42 -4.88 13.48
CA LEU A 238 12.69 -5.24 14.87
C LEU A 238 14.14 -4.92 15.21
N THR A 239 14.34 -4.22 16.31
CA THR A 239 15.67 -4.02 16.87
C THR A 239 15.98 -5.15 17.83
N ILE A 240 16.91 -6.01 17.45
CA ILE A 240 17.33 -7.17 18.24
C ILE A 240 18.85 -7.09 18.37
N ASN A 241 19.36 -7.11 19.61
CA ASN A 241 20.79 -7.04 19.90
C ASN A 241 21.50 -5.85 19.21
N GLY A 242 20.87 -4.66 19.25
CA GLY A 242 21.43 -3.43 18.67
C GLY A 242 21.42 -3.38 17.13
N ARG A 243 20.81 -4.35 16.44
CA ARG A 243 20.60 -4.32 14.99
C ARG A 243 19.12 -4.24 14.66
N THR A 244 18.77 -3.32 13.78
CA THR A 244 17.44 -3.23 13.20
C THR A 244 17.35 -4.16 11.99
N VAL A 245 16.48 -5.17 12.06
CA VAL A 245 16.28 -6.19 11.04
C VAL A 245 14.83 -6.19 10.61
N GLN A 246 14.58 -6.30 9.30
CA GLN A 246 13.23 -6.41 8.75
C GLN A 246 13.07 -7.63 7.84
N GLU A 247 14.14 -8.10 7.22
CA GLU A 247 14.11 -9.22 6.28
C GLU A 247 14.98 -10.37 6.80
N PHE A 248 14.46 -11.59 6.69
CA PHE A 248 15.15 -12.84 7.01
C PHE A 248 15.13 -13.73 5.78
N THR A 249 16.30 -14.27 5.42
CA THR A 249 16.44 -15.26 4.35
C THR A 249 16.43 -16.66 4.93
N LEU A 250 15.80 -17.60 4.23
CA LEU A 250 15.91 -19.02 4.51
C LEU A 250 17.29 -19.53 4.08
N ASP A 251 17.93 -20.31 4.94
CA ASP A 251 19.25 -20.94 4.75
C ASP A 251 19.09 -22.38 4.24
#